data_AF-A0A9E5T339-F1
#
_entry.id   AF-A0A9E5T339-F1
#
_cell.length_a   1.000
_cell.length_b   1.000
_cell.length_c   1.000
_cell.angle_alpha   90.00
_cell.angle_beta   90.00
_cell.angle_gamma   90.00
#
_symmetry.space_group_name_H-M   'P 1'
#
loop_
_entity.id
_entity.type
_entity.pdbx_description
1 polymer ?
#
loop_
_entity_poly.entity_id
_entity_poly.type
_entity_poly.pdbx_seq_one_letter_code
_entity_poly.pdbx_strand_id
1 'polypeptide(L)'
;MSVFGQPLWDFSLSLYACEGMEPLCLLLQDERQANVNAFLWALWLDENRIPVDRELWHTGMKRIESWHQWRVKPLRQLRRALPKRQPWLALRSRVKQWELAAEKKELHELQALSQGWDNLGGSPPACGQFCYRLLLLPETDPLQAELERVLTRWRGVENTSKAR
;
A
#
# COMPACT_ATOMS: atom_id res chain seq x y z
N MET A 1 10.03 -22.01 0.24
CA MET A 1 10.48 -21.09 -0.82
C MET A 1 9.34 -20.12 -1.05
N SER A 2 9.56 -18.81 -0.98
CA SER A 2 8.45 -17.84 -1.08
C SER A 2 7.98 -17.76 -2.53
N VAL A 3 6.71 -18.11 -2.79
CA VAL A 3 6.07 -18.16 -4.11
C VAL A 3 5.50 -16.77 -4.48
N PHE A 4 6.30 -15.72 -4.36
CA PHE A 4 5.87 -14.37 -4.75
C PHE A 4 6.81 -13.81 -5.81
N GLY A 5 6.26 -13.18 -6.85
CA GLY A 5 7.05 -12.65 -7.96
C GLY A 5 8.01 -11.55 -7.50
N GLN A 6 7.50 -10.56 -6.76
CA GLN A 6 8.28 -9.45 -6.20
C GLN A 6 7.87 -9.21 -4.73
N PRO A 7 8.81 -8.97 -3.79
CA PRO A 7 8.48 -8.61 -2.42
C PRO A 7 7.58 -7.38 -2.35
N LEU A 8 6.64 -7.34 -1.40
CA LEU A 8 5.64 -6.27 -1.26
C LEU A 8 6.30 -4.90 -1.08
N TRP A 9 7.44 -4.82 -0.37
CA TRP A 9 8.19 -3.58 -0.24
C TRP A 9 8.70 -3.06 -1.59
N ASP A 10 9.33 -3.92 -2.38
CA ASP A 10 9.90 -3.53 -3.67
C ASP A 10 8.79 -3.21 -4.69
N PHE A 11 7.69 -3.97 -4.65
CA PHE A 11 6.47 -3.65 -5.39
C PHE A 11 5.95 -2.25 -5.03
N SER A 12 5.86 -1.94 -3.73
CA SER A 12 5.42 -0.62 -3.26
C SER A 12 6.33 0.49 -3.77
N LEU A 13 7.66 0.29 -3.75
CA LEU A 13 8.62 1.24 -4.30
C LEU A 13 8.42 1.45 -5.81
N SER A 14 8.14 0.38 -6.57
CA SER A 14 7.87 0.47 -8.01
C SER A 14 6.60 1.28 -8.31
N LEU A 15 5.56 1.12 -7.51
CA LEU A 15 4.32 1.90 -7.62
C LEU A 15 4.59 3.37 -7.33
N TYR A 16 5.32 3.69 -6.27
CA TYR A 16 5.66 5.07 -5.93
C TYR A 16 6.55 5.76 -6.98
N ALA A 17 7.32 5.00 -7.76
CA ALA A 17 8.07 5.53 -8.89
C ALA A 17 7.16 5.91 -10.08
N CYS A 18 5.93 5.40 -10.14
CA CYS A 18 4.95 5.81 -11.13
C CYS A 18 4.40 7.20 -10.80
N GLU A 19 4.48 8.10 -11.78
CA GLU A 19 3.85 9.40 -11.71
C GLU A 19 2.36 9.29 -11.37
N GLY A 20 1.90 10.10 -10.42
CA GLY A 20 0.52 10.12 -9.93
C GLY A 20 0.26 9.25 -8.70
N MET A 21 1.11 8.24 -8.41
CA MET A 21 0.89 7.35 -7.27
C MET A 21 1.09 8.04 -5.92
N GLU A 22 2.18 8.82 -5.73
CA GLU A 22 2.41 9.53 -4.46
C GLU A 22 1.27 10.52 -4.13
N PRO A 23 0.83 11.41 -5.06
CA PRO A 23 -0.32 12.28 -4.84
C PRO A 23 -1.60 11.51 -4.46
N LEU A 24 -1.87 10.39 -5.13
CA LEU A 24 -3.06 9.59 -4.88
C LEU A 24 -3.01 8.94 -3.49
N CYS A 25 -1.88 8.37 -3.10
CA CYS A 25 -1.69 7.82 -1.76
C CYS A 25 -1.84 8.89 -0.67
N LEU A 26 -1.32 10.10 -0.91
CA LEU A 26 -1.49 11.22 0.02
C LEU A 26 -2.95 11.62 0.16
N LEU A 27 -3.70 11.69 -0.95
CA LEU A 27 -5.11 12.02 -0.94
C LEU A 27 -5.95 10.96 -0.20
N LEU A 28 -5.71 9.67 -0.48
CA LEU A 28 -6.32 8.55 0.25
C LEU A 28 -6.05 8.65 1.76
N GLN A 29 -4.81 8.99 2.13
CA GLN A 29 -4.42 9.13 3.52
C GLN A 29 -5.06 10.35 4.20
N ASP A 30 -5.15 11.48 3.51
CA ASP A 30 -5.57 12.76 4.08
C ASP A 30 -7.09 12.94 4.10
N GLU A 31 -7.77 12.63 3.00
CA GLU A 31 -9.20 12.83 2.88
C GLU A 31 -10.00 11.63 3.39
N ARG A 32 -9.44 10.42 3.25
CA ARG A 32 -10.13 9.17 3.56
C ARG A 32 -9.57 8.44 4.78
N GLN A 33 -8.52 8.98 5.41
CA GLN A 33 -7.80 8.34 6.52
C GLN A 33 -7.36 6.91 6.21
N ALA A 34 -7.16 6.59 4.92
CA ALA A 34 -6.86 5.25 4.48
C ALA A 34 -5.51 4.78 5.03
N ASN A 35 -5.43 3.50 5.39
CA ASN A 35 -4.13 2.87 5.61
C ASN A 35 -3.49 2.56 4.26
N VAL A 36 -2.53 3.40 3.86
CA VAL A 36 -1.79 3.25 2.60
C VAL A 36 -1.06 1.91 2.51
N ASN A 37 -0.58 1.32 3.61
CA ASN A 37 0.05 0.00 3.56
C ASN A 37 -0.96 -1.12 3.27
N ALA A 38 -2.18 -1.01 3.82
CA ALA A 38 -3.26 -1.93 3.48
C ALA A 38 -3.64 -1.81 2.00
N PHE A 39 -3.69 -0.59 1.48
CA PHE A 39 -3.93 -0.32 0.06
C PHE A 39 -2.88 -0.96 -0.85
N LEU A 40 -1.59 -0.73 -0.56
CA LEU A 40 -0.48 -1.31 -1.32
C LEU A 40 -0.49 -2.84 -1.25
N TRP A 41 -0.83 -3.40 -0.09
CA TRP A 41 -0.99 -4.84 0.07
C TRP A 41 -2.12 -5.41 -0.79
N ALA A 42 -3.28 -4.74 -0.85
CA ALA A 42 -4.39 -5.17 -1.71
C ALA A 42 -3.99 -5.21 -3.19
N LEU A 43 -3.30 -4.16 -3.68
CA LEU A 43 -2.77 -4.12 -5.05
C LEU A 43 -1.76 -5.24 -5.32
N TRP A 44 -0.90 -5.53 -4.34
CA TRP A 44 0.10 -6.58 -4.47
C TRP A 44 -0.52 -7.99 -4.49
N LEU A 45 -1.53 -8.25 -3.65
CA LEU A 45 -2.27 -9.51 -3.67
C LEU A 45 -2.92 -9.74 -5.04
N ASP A 46 -3.52 -8.69 -5.60
CA ASP A 46 -4.12 -8.72 -6.93
C ASP A 46 -3.09 -9.01 -8.03
N GLU A 47 -1.98 -8.26 -8.05
CA GLU A 47 -0.95 -8.42 -9.08
C GLU A 47 -0.31 -9.82 -9.03
N ASN A 48 -0.19 -10.42 -7.84
CA ASN A 48 0.29 -11.79 -7.66
C ASN A 48 -0.83 -12.86 -7.77
N ARG A 49 -2.07 -12.46 -8.09
CA ARG A 49 -3.26 -13.32 -8.19
C ARG A 49 -3.49 -14.18 -6.93
N ILE A 50 -3.21 -13.62 -5.76
CA ILE A 50 -3.41 -14.29 -4.48
C ILE A 50 -4.87 -14.12 -4.07
N PRO A 51 -5.63 -15.22 -3.86
CA PRO A 51 -7.00 -15.11 -3.40
C PRO A 51 -7.05 -14.55 -1.98
N VAL A 52 -7.93 -13.59 -1.77
CA VAL A 52 -8.19 -13.00 -0.46
C VAL A 52 -9.69 -12.75 -0.33
N ASP A 53 -10.27 -13.30 0.74
CA ASP A 53 -11.66 -13.07 1.10
C ASP A 53 -11.77 -12.03 2.22
N ARG A 54 -12.99 -11.81 2.71
CA ARG A 54 -13.25 -10.86 3.79
C ARG A 54 -12.56 -11.28 5.11
N GLU A 55 -12.47 -12.57 5.39
CA GLU A 55 -11.93 -13.10 6.65
C GLU A 55 -10.39 -12.96 6.67
N LEU A 56 -9.74 -13.33 5.58
CA LEU A 56 -8.29 -13.14 5.38
C LEU A 56 -7.92 -11.66 5.41
N TRP A 57 -8.71 -10.79 4.75
CA TRP A 57 -8.50 -9.35 4.82
C TRP A 57 -8.60 -8.82 6.26
N HIS A 58 -9.65 -9.20 6.98
CA HIS A 58 -9.84 -8.79 8.37
C HIS A 58 -8.71 -9.28 9.28
N THR A 59 -8.21 -10.50 9.02
CA THR A 59 -7.04 -11.05 9.70
C THR A 59 -5.79 -10.20 9.46
N GLY A 60 -5.57 -9.76 8.22
CA GLY A 60 -4.51 -8.80 7.88
C GLY A 60 -4.65 -7.47 8.60
N MET A 61 -5.85 -6.89 8.62
CA MET A 61 -6.08 -5.61 9.30
C MET A 61 -5.84 -5.71 10.80
N LYS A 62 -6.34 -6.76 11.45
CA LYS A 62 -6.06 -7.05 12.87
C LYS A 62 -4.57 -7.25 13.14
N ARG A 63 -3.85 -7.94 12.24
CA ARG A 63 -2.42 -8.21 12.38
C ARG A 63 -1.60 -6.91 12.50
N ILE A 64 -1.97 -5.90 11.73
CA ILE A 64 -1.23 -4.64 11.66
C ILE A 64 -1.79 -3.53 12.54
N GLU A 65 -3.04 -3.64 13.01
CA GLU A 65 -3.76 -2.55 13.69
C GLU A 65 -2.94 -1.91 14.81
N SER A 66 -2.48 -2.71 15.77
CA SER A 66 -1.71 -2.21 16.91
C SER A 66 -0.38 -1.56 16.49
N TRP A 67 0.32 -2.16 15.52
CA TRP A 67 1.56 -1.60 14.98
C TRP A 67 1.31 -0.25 14.31
N HIS A 68 0.30 -0.19 13.46
CA HIS A 68 -0.08 1.01 12.73
C HIS A 68 -0.47 2.15 13.68
N GLN A 69 -1.33 1.85 14.67
CA GLN A 69 -1.81 2.83 15.64
C GLN A 69 -0.70 3.38 16.53
N TRP A 70 0.21 2.54 17.01
CA TRP A 70 1.21 2.94 18.01
C TRP A 70 2.56 3.35 17.42
N ARG A 71 2.82 3.09 16.13
CA ARG A 71 4.14 3.35 15.52
C ARG A 71 4.05 4.20 14.27
N VAL A 72 3.23 3.80 13.29
CA VAL A 72 3.11 4.55 12.03
C VAL A 72 2.38 5.88 12.24
N LYS A 73 1.18 5.86 12.84
CA LYS A 73 0.39 7.08 13.07
C LYS A 73 1.15 8.15 13.89
N PRO A 74 1.82 7.84 15.02
CA PRO A 74 2.54 8.85 15.80
C PRO A 74 3.74 9.45 15.05
N LEU A 75 4.52 8.64 14.34
CA LEU A 75 5.65 9.14 13.54
C LEU A 75 5.17 10.08 12.42
N ARG A 76 4.07 9.72 11.77
CA ARG A 76 3.43 10.54 10.74
C ARG A 76 2.90 11.86 11.30
N GLN A 77 2.24 11.83 12.46
CA GLN A 77 1.78 13.03 13.15
C GLN A 77 2.94 13.94 13.55
N LEU A 78 4.01 13.37 14.12
CA LEU A 78 5.22 14.10 14.46
C LEU A 78 5.84 14.76 13.22
N ARG A 79 5.99 14.02 12.12
CA ARG A 79 6.51 14.59 10.87
C ARG A 79 5.62 15.74 10.39
N ARG A 80 4.30 15.63 10.48
CA ARG A 80 3.35 16.68 10.07
C ARG A 80 3.46 17.94 10.94
N ALA A 81 3.62 17.78 12.25
CA ALA A 81 3.77 18.89 13.19
C ALA A 81 5.08 19.68 12.99
N LEU A 82 6.12 19.07 12.41
CA LEU A 82 7.39 19.74 12.14
C LEU A 82 7.29 20.73 10.95
N PRO A 83 7.72 22.00 11.10
CA PRO A 83 7.68 22.98 10.02
C PRO A 83 8.44 22.55 8.76
N LYS A 84 7.90 22.90 7.58
CA LYS A 84 8.57 22.71 6.29
C LYS A 84 9.56 23.85 5.97
N ARG A 85 10.41 24.22 6.93
CA ARG A 85 11.42 25.29 6.78
C ARG A 85 12.64 25.06 7.67
N GLN A 86 13.75 25.73 7.38
CA GLN A 86 14.93 25.68 8.25
C GLN A 86 14.61 26.23 9.66
N PRO A 87 15.24 25.69 10.72
CA PRO A 87 16.22 24.59 10.74
C PRO A 87 15.59 23.18 10.82
N TRP A 88 14.26 23.07 10.71
CA TRP A 88 13.51 21.84 10.99
C TRP A 88 13.62 20.76 9.92
N LEU A 89 14.12 21.09 8.71
CA LEU A 89 14.19 20.15 7.58
C LEU A 89 14.99 18.88 7.92
N ALA A 90 16.12 19.01 8.61
CA ALA A 90 16.94 17.86 8.98
C ALA A 90 16.22 16.91 9.94
N LEU A 91 15.54 17.45 10.96
CA LEU A 91 14.75 16.66 11.90
C LEU A 91 13.56 16.00 11.20
N ARG A 92 12.85 16.75 10.36
CA ARG A 92 11.72 16.25 9.57
C ARG A 92 12.12 15.07 8.68
N SER A 93 13.29 15.13 8.05
CA SER A 93 13.84 14.04 7.25
C SER A 93 14.15 12.79 8.09
N ARG A 94 14.72 12.96 9.30
CA ARG A 94 14.96 11.84 10.22
C ARG A 94 13.66 11.16 10.67
N VAL A 95 12.64 11.94 11.02
CA VAL A 95 11.32 11.38 11.37
C VAL A 95 10.70 10.66 10.16
N LYS A 96 10.84 11.19 8.94
CA LYS A 96 10.39 10.51 7.71
C LYS A 96 11.07 9.14 7.55
N GLN A 97 12.38 9.04 7.82
CA GLN A 97 13.09 7.76 7.74
C GLN A 97 12.57 6.74 8.74
N TRP A 98 12.24 7.16 9.96
CA TRP A 98 11.63 6.28 10.96
C TRP A 98 10.20 5.86 10.59
N GLU A 99 9.40 6.78 10.05
CA GLU A 99 8.06 6.47 9.52
C GLU A 99 8.16 5.40 8.42
N LEU A 100 9.03 5.60 7.43
CA LEU A 100 9.24 4.63 6.35
C LEU A 100 9.72 3.27 6.87
N ALA A 101 10.60 3.25 7.88
CA ALA A 101 11.04 2.01 8.49
C ALA A 101 9.90 1.28 9.21
N ALA A 102 9.02 2.02 9.88
CA ALA A 102 7.83 1.45 10.53
C ALA A 102 6.82 0.93 9.51
N GLU A 103 6.59 1.65 8.41
CA GLU A 103 5.73 1.24 7.30
C GLU A 103 6.27 -0.02 6.60
N LYS A 104 7.58 -0.06 6.33
CA LYS A 104 8.24 -1.24 5.73
C LYS A 104 8.02 -2.49 6.57
N LYS A 105 8.13 -2.38 7.91
CA LYS A 105 7.85 -3.50 8.80
C LYS A 105 6.40 -3.94 8.73
N GLU A 106 5.45 -3.02 8.68
CA GLU A 106 4.03 -3.34 8.53
C GLU A 106 3.75 -4.10 7.22
N LEU A 107 4.35 -3.67 6.10
CA LEU A 107 4.27 -4.37 4.83
C LEU A 107 4.90 -5.78 4.90
N HIS A 108 6.06 -5.93 5.54
CA HIS A 108 6.65 -7.26 5.72
C HIS A 108 5.75 -8.23 6.50
N GLU A 109 5.05 -7.74 7.54
CA GLU A 109 4.10 -8.56 8.31
C GLU A 109 2.91 -9.00 7.45
N LEU A 110 2.38 -8.11 6.59
CA LEU A 110 1.31 -8.45 5.66
C LEU A 110 1.75 -9.48 4.61
N GLN A 111 2.95 -9.30 4.04
CA GLN A 111 3.51 -10.26 3.09
C GLN A 111 3.72 -11.62 3.75
N ALA A 112 4.28 -11.66 4.96
CA ALA A 112 4.49 -12.89 5.70
C ALA A 112 3.17 -13.60 6.02
N LEU A 113 2.14 -12.85 6.42
CA LEU A 113 0.80 -13.38 6.67
C LEU A 113 0.18 -14.01 5.41
N SER A 114 0.49 -13.43 4.24
CA SER A 114 -0.04 -13.89 2.95
C SER A 114 0.63 -15.17 2.42
N GLN A 115 1.69 -15.65 3.08
CA GLN A 115 2.38 -16.88 2.68
C GLN A 115 1.46 -18.09 2.81
N GLY A 116 1.29 -18.85 1.73
CA GLY A 116 0.46 -20.04 1.69
C GLY A 116 -1.01 -19.80 1.32
N TRP A 117 -1.42 -18.53 1.11
CA TRP A 117 -2.79 -18.21 0.68
C TRP A 117 -3.08 -18.61 -0.77
N ASP A 118 -2.04 -18.71 -1.59
CA ASP A 118 -2.07 -19.24 -2.95
C ASP A 118 -2.64 -20.67 -3.04
N ASN A 119 -2.49 -21.47 -1.98
CA ASN A 119 -2.95 -22.85 -1.94
C ASN A 119 -4.39 -23.01 -1.42
N LEU A 120 -5.08 -21.93 -1.04
CA LEU A 120 -6.42 -21.98 -0.43
C LEU A 120 -7.57 -22.16 -1.43
N GLY A 121 -7.28 -22.35 -2.73
CA GLY A 121 -8.28 -22.75 -3.73
C GLY A 121 -9.37 -21.72 -4.05
N GLY A 122 -9.15 -20.44 -3.76
CA GLY A 122 -10.07 -19.34 -4.08
C GLY A 122 -9.80 -18.70 -5.45
N SER A 123 -10.82 -18.07 -6.04
CA SER A 123 -10.58 -17.16 -7.18
C SER A 123 -9.91 -15.89 -6.67
N PRO A 124 -8.85 -15.40 -7.34
CA PRO A 124 -8.32 -14.08 -7.04
C PRO A 124 -9.44 -13.04 -7.17
N PRO A 125 -9.52 -12.05 -6.26
CA PRO A 125 -10.41 -10.92 -6.50
C PRO A 125 -10.01 -10.21 -7.79
N ALA A 126 -10.98 -9.71 -8.55
CA ALA A 126 -10.68 -8.80 -9.65
C ALA A 126 -10.25 -7.45 -9.07
N CYS A 127 -8.94 -7.21 -9.02
CA CYS A 127 -8.21 -5.92 -8.98
C CYS A 127 -8.99 -4.70 -8.49
N GLY A 128 -9.87 -4.18 -9.34
CA GLY A 128 -10.61 -2.94 -9.09
C GLY A 128 -11.59 -3.09 -7.94
N GLN A 129 -12.52 -4.04 -8.01
CA GLN A 129 -13.65 -4.08 -7.06
C GLN A 129 -13.21 -4.34 -5.61
N PHE A 130 -12.12 -5.07 -5.40
CA PHE A 130 -11.65 -5.42 -4.05
C PHE A 130 -10.88 -4.27 -3.40
N CYS A 131 -9.99 -3.59 -4.13
CA CYS A 131 -9.29 -2.42 -3.63
C CYS A 131 -10.26 -1.28 -3.25
N TYR A 132 -11.27 -1.01 -4.09
CA TYR A 132 -12.23 0.07 -3.83
C TYR A 132 -13.19 -0.22 -2.69
N ARG A 133 -13.70 -1.45 -2.63
CA ARG A 133 -14.65 -1.88 -1.58
C ARG A 133 -14.01 -1.89 -0.19
N LEU A 134 -12.70 -2.15 -0.10
CA LEU A 134 -11.96 -2.16 1.16
C LEU A 134 -11.46 -0.79 1.60
N LEU A 135 -11.21 0.13 0.66
CA LEU A 135 -10.99 1.55 0.95
C LEU A 135 -12.28 2.31 1.27
N LEU A 136 -13.45 1.64 1.20
CA LEU A 136 -14.77 2.25 1.34
C LEU A 136 -15.01 3.40 0.35
N LEU A 137 -14.35 3.37 -0.81
CA LEU A 137 -14.60 4.37 -1.85
C LEU A 137 -15.91 4.03 -2.57
N PRO A 138 -16.86 4.97 -2.66
CA PRO A 138 -18.05 4.79 -3.50
C PRO A 138 -17.65 4.41 -4.92
N GLU A 139 -18.40 3.53 -5.58
CA GLU A 139 -18.15 3.15 -6.99
C GLU A 139 -18.11 4.36 -7.95
N THR A 140 -18.70 5.48 -7.55
CA THR A 140 -18.73 6.75 -8.29
C THR A 140 -17.62 7.72 -7.91
N ASP A 141 -16.69 7.33 -7.03
CA ASP A 141 -15.62 8.22 -6.59
C ASP A 141 -14.64 8.49 -7.75
N PRO A 142 -14.37 9.76 -8.12
CA PRO A 142 -13.42 10.10 -9.18
C PRO A 142 -12.01 9.54 -8.94
N LEU A 143 -11.65 9.21 -7.70
CA LEU A 143 -10.39 8.57 -7.37
C LEU A 143 -10.25 7.15 -7.91
N GLN A 144 -11.35 6.47 -8.21
CA GLN A 144 -11.27 5.16 -8.87
C GLN A 144 -10.72 5.28 -10.28
N ALA A 145 -11.27 6.22 -11.07
CA ALA A 145 -10.81 6.45 -12.43
C ALA A 145 -9.34 6.94 -12.45
N GLU A 146 -8.94 7.79 -11.51
CA GLU A 146 -7.55 8.22 -11.41
C GLU A 146 -6.61 7.07 -11.02
N LEU A 147 -7.00 6.24 -10.06
CA LEU A 147 -6.20 5.08 -9.68
C LEU A 147 -6.04 4.11 -10.87
N GLU A 148 -7.11 3.81 -11.60
CA GLU A 148 -7.04 2.96 -12.79
C GLU A 148 -6.10 3.53 -13.86
N ARG A 149 -6.13 4.85 -14.07
CA ARG A 149 -5.18 5.53 -14.98
C ARG A 149 -3.73 5.36 -14.52
N VAL A 150 -3.45 5.56 -13.24
CA VAL A 150 -2.11 5.40 -12.67
C VAL A 150 -1.64 3.94 -12.75
N LEU A 151 -2.48 2.97 -12.39
CA LEU A 151 -2.16 1.55 -12.44
C LEU A 151 -1.94 1.06 -13.88
N THR A 152 -2.75 1.52 -14.83
CA THR A 152 -2.57 1.19 -16.26
C THR A 152 -1.23 1.67 -16.77
N ARG A 153 -0.84 2.90 -16.40
CA ARG A 153 0.48 3.47 -16.73
C ARG A 153 1.61 2.66 -16.11
N TRP A 154 1.51 2.37 -14.80
CA TRP A 154 2.51 1.58 -14.08
C TRP A 154 2.70 0.20 -14.71
N ARG A 155 1.61 -0.54 -15.00
CA ARG A 155 1.66 -1.84 -15.68
C ARG A 155 2.33 -1.76 -17.06
N GLY A 156 2.10 -0.67 -17.80
CA GLY A 156 2.78 -0.40 -19.08
C GLY A 156 4.30 -0.28 -18.91
N VAL A 157 4.75 0.51 -17.93
CA VAL A 157 6.18 0.71 -17.63
C VAL A 157 6.84 -0.58 -17.15
N GLU A 158 6.18 -1.32 -16.27
CA GLU A 158 6.70 -2.56 -15.70
C GLU A 158 6.89 -3.64 -16.77
N ASN A 159 5.92 -3.77 -17.69
CA ASN A 159 6.01 -4.69 -18.82
C ASN A 159 7.15 -4.33 -19.78
N THR A 160 7.41 -3.04 -20.03
CA THR A 160 8.57 -2.61 -20.86
C THR A 160 9.91 -2.84 -20.17
N SER A 161 9.95 -2.83 -18.83
CA SER A 161 11.15 -3.04 -18.04
C SER A 161 11.51 -4.53 -17.93
N LYS A 162 10.51 -5.42 -17.89
CA LYS A 162 10.69 -6.89 -17.89
C LYS A 162 11.01 -7.47 -19.27
N ALA A 163 10.77 -6.72 -20.36
CA ALA A 163 11.05 -7.15 -21.72
C ALA A 163 12.47 -6.81 -22.22
N ARG A 164 13.31 -6.20 -21.37
CA ARG A 164 14.72 -5.86 -21.63
C ARG A 164 15.63 -6.73 -20.78
#